data_AF-A0A836TV75-F1
#
_entry.id   AF-A0A836TV75-F1
#
_cell.length_a   1.000
_cell.length_b   1.000
_cell.length_c   1.000
_cell.angle_alpha   90.00
_cell.angle_beta   90.00
_cell.angle_gamma   90.00
#
_symmetry.space_group_name_H-M   'P 1'
#
loop_
_entity.id
_entity.type
_entity.pdbx_description
1 polymer ?
#
loop_
_entity_poly.entity_id
_entity_poly.type
_entity_poly.pdbx_seq_one_letter_code
_entity_poly.pdbx_strand_id
1 'polypeptide(L)'
;DETTALNMLEDFGALSTPIALAPASAVGRVYDGFLDYGFGHDTGLGEDEGWPPAVIAVDGVPEPAVSLHAALGVAQVEAALSMATSSLVDEGQVGVGPSLAAFGVRAGIGTASRRVDGGTVGVLVAA
;
A
#
# COMPACT_ATOMS: atom_id res chain seq x y z
N ASP A 1 -2.06 0.33 -14.37
CA ASP A 1 -1.83 1.21 -13.21
C ASP A 1 -0.37 1.28 -12.85
N GLU A 2 0.01 2.34 -12.17
CA GLU A 2 1.39 2.65 -11.81
C GLU A 2 1.83 1.86 -10.57
N THR A 3 3.07 1.39 -10.56
CA THR A 3 3.67 0.70 -9.41
C THR A 3 5.10 1.16 -9.26
N THR A 4 5.40 1.79 -8.12
CA THR A 4 6.78 2.21 -7.81
C THR A 4 7.62 1.02 -7.35
N ALA A 5 8.94 1.19 -7.28
CA ALA A 5 9.90 0.18 -6.84
C ALA A 5 9.98 -1.12 -7.68
N LEU A 6 9.27 -1.23 -8.81
CA LEU A 6 9.31 -2.43 -9.65
C LEU A 6 10.71 -2.72 -10.21
N ASN A 7 11.40 -1.69 -10.72
CA ASN A 7 12.79 -1.84 -11.19
C ASN A 7 13.71 -2.35 -10.08
N MET A 8 13.47 -1.94 -8.84
CA MET A 8 14.26 -2.39 -7.69
C MET A 8 14.03 -3.88 -7.39
N LEU A 9 12.77 -4.31 -7.48
CA LEU A 9 12.41 -5.71 -7.35
C LEU A 9 13.02 -6.54 -8.48
N GLU A 10 13.05 -6.02 -9.71
CA GLU A 10 13.65 -6.69 -10.87
C GLU A 10 15.17 -6.81 -10.76
N ASP A 11 15.85 -5.75 -10.33
CA ASP A 11 17.32 -5.70 -10.26
C ASP A 11 17.87 -6.49 -9.06
N PHE A 12 17.20 -6.42 -7.91
CA PHE A 12 17.73 -6.95 -6.65
C PHE A 12 16.90 -8.08 -6.04
N GLY A 13 15.70 -8.35 -6.55
CA GLY A 13 14.82 -9.40 -6.03
C GLY A 13 14.28 -9.11 -4.63
N ALA A 14 14.32 -7.86 -4.17
CA ALA A 14 13.95 -7.49 -2.80
C ALA A 14 13.21 -6.14 -2.73
N LEU A 15 12.34 -6.02 -1.73
CA LEU A 15 11.78 -4.76 -1.25
C LEU A 15 12.27 -4.55 0.19
N SER A 16 12.66 -3.34 0.53
CA SER A 16 13.09 -2.96 1.89
C SER A 16 12.07 -2.07 2.61
N THR A 17 10.95 -1.74 1.96
CA THR A 17 9.82 -1.02 2.54
C THR A 17 8.57 -1.92 2.56
N PRO A 18 7.58 -1.60 3.41
CA PRO A 18 6.23 -2.12 3.25
C PRO A 18 5.65 -1.78 1.86
N ILE A 19 4.65 -2.55 1.44
CA ILE A 19 3.86 -2.29 0.22
C ILE A 19 2.61 -1.51 0.61
N ALA A 20 2.38 -0.35 -0.02
CA ALA A 20 1.12 0.38 0.12
C ALA A 20 0.25 0.25 -1.12
N LEU A 21 -1.06 0.22 -0.90
CA LEU A 21 -2.08 0.38 -1.93
C LEU A 21 -2.70 1.76 -1.77
N ALA A 22 -2.76 2.54 -2.85
CA ALA A 22 -3.25 3.91 -2.80
C ALA A 22 -4.04 4.27 -4.06
N PRO A 23 -5.02 5.19 -3.98
CA PRO A 23 -5.64 5.73 -5.18
C PRO A 23 -4.57 6.38 -6.08
N ALA A 24 -4.68 6.20 -7.40
CA ALA A 24 -3.68 6.69 -8.36
C ALA A 24 -3.31 8.17 -8.16
N SER A 25 -4.30 9.02 -7.87
CA SER A 25 -4.10 10.47 -7.63
C SER A 25 -3.29 10.82 -6.38
N ALA A 26 -3.03 9.86 -5.50
CA ALA A 26 -2.38 10.07 -4.22
C ALA A 26 -1.11 9.23 -4.03
N VAL A 27 -0.69 8.46 -5.04
CA VAL A 27 0.53 7.63 -5.03
C VAL A 27 1.74 8.44 -4.56
N GLY A 28 1.96 9.63 -5.13
CA GLY A 28 3.08 10.49 -4.75
C GLY A 28 3.07 10.91 -3.28
N ARG A 29 1.90 11.16 -2.69
CA ARG A 29 1.81 11.54 -1.27
C ARG A 29 2.04 10.39 -0.32
N VAL A 30 1.62 9.18 -0.71
CA VAL A 30 1.91 7.97 0.06
C VAL A 30 3.40 7.63 -0.04
N TYR A 31 3.99 7.82 -1.22
CA TYR A 31 5.42 7.67 -1.44
C TYR A 31 6.24 8.64 -0.57
N ASP A 32 5.92 9.94 -0.61
CA ASP A 32 6.56 10.95 0.23
C ASP A 32 6.34 10.66 1.72
N GLY A 33 5.14 10.24 2.12
CA GLY A 33 4.84 9.86 3.50
C GLY A 33 5.68 8.67 4.00
N PHE A 34 6.00 7.71 3.14
CA PHE A 34 6.93 6.63 3.50
C PHE A 34 8.37 7.13 3.66
N LEU A 35 8.80 8.06 2.82
CA LEU A 35 10.13 8.69 2.95
C LEU A 35 10.22 9.47 4.26
N ASP A 36 9.26 10.35 4.54
CA ASP A 36 9.20 11.14 5.77
C ASP A 36 9.19 10.23 7.02
N TYR A 37 8.37 9.18 7.00
CA TYR A 37 8.35 8.18 8.08
C TYR A 37 9.71 7.49 8.24
N GLY A 38 10.30 7.04 7.13
CA GLY A 38 11.56 6.31 7.11
C GLY A 38 12.74 7.15 7.59
N PHE A 39 12.87 8.39 7.15
CA PHE A 39 13.93 9.29 7.60
C PHE A 39 13.76 9.72 9.07
N GLY A 40 12.53 9.73 9.57
CA GLY A 40 12.23 10.09 10.96
C GLY A 40 12.56 9.01 12.01
N HIS A 41 13.01 7.81 11.62
CA HIS A 41 13.26 6.69 12.55
C HIS A 41 14.72 6.22 12.53
N ASP A 42 15.30 5.98 13.72
CA ASP A 42 16.71 5.61 13.93
C ASP A 42 17.16 4.34 13.16
N THR A 43 16.23 3.44 12.81
CA THR A 43 16.48 2.22 12.03
C THR A 43 15.71 2.21 10.70
N GLY A 44 15.23 3.37 10.25
CA GLY A 44 14.42 3.51 9.06
C GLY A 44 15.25 3.56 7.78
N LEU A 45 14.81 4.37 6.82
CA LEU A 45 15.54 4.55 5.56
C LEU A 45 16.79 5.38 5.84
N GLY A 46 17.97 4.79 5.64
CA GLY A 46 19.22 5.55 5.70
C GLY A 46 19.21 6.65 4.63
N GLU A 47 19.60 7.86 4.99
CA GLU A 47 19.67 9.00 4.05
C GLU A 47 20.53 8.69 2.81
N ASP A 48 21.53 7.81 2.97
CA ASP A 48 22.46 7.38 1.92
C ASP A 48 22.01 6.11 1.16
N GLU A 49 21.07 5.35 1.71
CA GLU A 49 20.70 4.00 1.22
C GLU A 49 19.21 3.84 0.93
N GLY A 50 18.41 4.91 0.99
CA GLY A 50 16.95 4.85 0.87
C GLY A 50 16.47 4.17 -0.42
N TRP A 51 15.92 2.96 -0.29
CA TRP A 51 15.27 2.25 -1.40
C TRP A 51 13.92 2.92 -1.68
N PRO A 52 13.50 3.00 -2.95
CA PRO A 52 12.22 3.61 -3.31
C PRO A 52 11.07 2.86 -2.64
N PRO A 53 10.17 3.54 -1.89
CA PRO A 53 8.96 2.93 -1.37
C PRO A 53 8.13 2.24 -2.44
N ALA A 54 7.55 1.09 -2.11
CA ALA A 54 6.63 0.35 -2.96
C ALA A 54 5.18 0.82 -2.74
N VAL A 55 4.64 1.55 -3.72
CA VAL A 55 3.27 2.07 -3.74
C VAL A 55 2.62 1.62 -5.04
N ILE A 56 1.52 0.90 -4.91
CA ILE A 56 0.73 0.38 -6.02
C ILE A 56 -0.52 1.24 -6.16
N ALA A 57 -0.69 1.83 -7.34
CA ALA A 57 -1.91 2.53 -7.70
C ALA A 57 -3.05 1.53 -7.86
N VAL A 58 -4.18 1.80 -7.22
CA VAL A 58 -5.42 1.04 -7.38
C VAL A 58 -6.52 1.94 -7.96
N ASP A 59 -7.23 1.38 -8.94
CA ASP A 59 -8.39 2.01 -9.56
C ASP A 59 -9.65 1.78 -8.73
N GLY A 60 -10.63 2.68 -8.89
CA GLY A 60 -11.71 2.75 -7.94
C GLY A 60 -12.92 3.58 -8.36
N VAL A 61 -13.76 3.93 -7.37
CA VAL A 61 -14.93 4.80 -7.55
C VAL A 61 -14.51 6.19 -8.06
N PRO A 62 -15.39 6.90 -8.78
CA PRO A 62 -15.12 8.23 -9.32
C PRO A 62 -15.20 9.32 -8.24
N GLU A 63 -14.45 9.15 -7.14
CA GLU A 63 -14.21 10.22 -6.18
C GLU A 63 -13.29 11.28 -6.81
N PRO A 64 -13.49 12.57 -6.53
CA PRO A 64 -12.64 13.61 -7.09
C PRO A 64 -11.16 13.39 -6.69
N ALA A 65 -10.27 13.32 -7.67
CA ALA A 65 -8.84 13.14 -7.46
C ALA A 65 -8.24 14.13 -6.45
N VAL A 66 -8.71 15.38 -6.45
CA VAL A 66 -8.28 16.40 -5.48
C VAL A 66 -8.63 16.02 -4.04
N SER A 67 -9.78 15.40 -3.81
CA SER A 67 -10.22 14.97 -2.48
C SER A 67 -9.40 13.78 -2.00
N LEU A 68 -9.19 12.78 -2.86
CA LEU A 68 -8.36 11.61 -2.56
C LEU A 68 -6.90 12.02 -2.28
N HIS A 69 -6.35 12.90 -3.10
CA HIS A 69 -5.02 13.47 -2.92
C HIS A 69 -4.92 14.23 -1.59
N ALA A 70 -5.88 15.11 -1.30
CA ALA A 70 -5.91 15.91 -0.07
C ALA A 70 -6.00 15.08 1.22
N ALA A 71 -6.59 13.89 1.16
CA ALA A 71 -6.83 13.04 2.32
C ALA A 71 -5.62 12.20 2.76
N LEU A 72 -4.56 12.10 1.93
CA LEU A 72 -3.39 11.26 2.19
C LEU A 72 -2.11 12.09 2.36
N GLY A 73 -1.21 11.57 3.19
CA GLY A 73 0.11 12.12 3.51
C GLY A 73 0.78 11.29 4.62
N VAL A 74 1.89 11.81 5.17
CA VAL A 74 2.69 11.11 6.20
C VAL A 74 1.87 10.63 7.39
N ALA A 75 0.92 11.43 7.90
CA ALA A 75 0.09 11.04 9.05
C ALA A 75 -0.77 9.79 8.77
N GLN A 76 -1.30 9.64 7.55
CA GLN A 76 -2.06 8.45 7.15
C GLN A 76 -1.14 7.24 6.97
N VAL A 77 0.09 7.44 6.47
CA VAL A 77 1.10 6.38 6.37
C VAL A 77 1.51 5.89 7.77
N GLU A 78 1.85 6.81 8.67
CA GLU A 78 2.15 6.53 10.07
C GLU A 78 1.03 5.77 10.77
N ALA A 79 -0.22 6.24 10.62
CA ALA A 79 -1.38 5.57 11.18
C ALA A 79 -1.53 4.14 10.63
N ALA A 80 -1.40 3.95 9.31
CA ALA A 80 -1.48 2.62 8.69
C ALA A 80 -0.38 1.68 9.20
N LEU A 81 0.86 2.18 9.32
CA LEU A 81 1.99 1.41 9.83
C LEU A 81 1.83 1.05 11.31
N SER A 82 1.31 1.96 12.13
CA SER A 82 1.05 1.71 13.56
C SER A 82 0.02 0.61 13.82
N MET A 83 -0.87 0.35 12.84
CA MET A 83 -1.91 -0.67 12.93
C MET A 83 -1.51 -2.01 12.31
N ALA A 84 -0.31 -2.10 11.71
CA ALA A 84 0.16 -3.33 11.07
C ALA A 84 0.24 -4.47 12.10
N THR A 85 -0.40 -5.60 11.79
CA THR A 85 -0.58 -6.71 12.72
C THR A 85 -0.50 -8.04 12.00
N SER A 86 -0.13 -9.10 12.75
CA SER A 86 -0.15 -10.50 12.29
C SER A 86 -1.48 -11.21 12.57
N SER A 87 -2.48 -10.50 13.11
CA SER A 87 -3.82 -11.00 13.32
C SER A 87 -4.58 -11.18 11.99
N LEU A 88 -5.85 -11.61 12.09
CA LEU A 88 -6.74 -11.61 10.94
C LEU A 88 -6.79 -10.20 10.32
N VAL A 89 -6.82 -10.16 8.99
CA VAL A 89 -6.90 -8.94 8.19
C VAL A 89 -8.36 -8.53 8.12
N ASP A 90 -8.64 -7.27 8.41
CA ASP A 90 -9.97 -6.71 8.17
C ASP A 90 -10.24 -6.62 6.66
N GLU A 91 -11.43 -7.06 6.23
CA GLU A 91 -11.85 -7.09 4.84
C GLU A 91 -12.98 -6.08 4.56
N GLY A 92 -13.18 -5.72 3.29
CA GLY A 92 -14.22 -4.80 2.83
C GLY A 92 -13.75 -3.33 2.75
N GLN A 93 -14.56 -2.42 3.28
CA GLN A 93 -14.36 -0.96 3.17
C GLN A 93 -13.31 -0.42 4.16
N VAL A 94 -12.12 -1.02 4.19
CA VAL A 94 -11.01 -0.64 5.07
C VAL A 94 -9.79 -0.19 4.28
N GLY A 95 -8.97 0.70 4.86
CA GLY A 95 -7.82 1.27 4.16
C GLY A 95 -8.22 1.97 2.86
N VAL A 96 -7.69 1.51 1.73
CA VAL A 96 -8.05 2.01 0.39
C VAL A 96 -9.43 1.52 -0.09
N GLY A 97 -10.03 0.51 0.56
CA GLY A 97 -11.29 -0.11 0.22
C GLY A 97 -12.48 0.84 -0.05
N PRO A 98 -12.70 1.93 0.72
CA PRO A 98 -13.75 2.90 0.44
C PRO A 98 -13.64 3.57 -0.94
N SER A 99 -12.44 3.59 -1.52
CA SER A 99 -12.18 4.12 -2.85
C SER A 99 -12.37 3.09 -3.95
N LEU A 100 -12.70 1.82 -3.67
CA LEU A 100 -12.70 0.75 -4.68
C LEU A 100 -14.10 0.40 -5.21
N ALA A 101 -14.12 -0.04 -6.47
CA ALA A 101 -15.29 -0.62 -7.12
C ALA A 101 -14.89 -1.74 -8.08
N ALA A 102 -15.64 -2.83 -8.06
CA ALA A 102 -15.52 -3.95 -8.99
C ALA A 102 -16.90 -4.44 -9.39
N PHE A 103 -17.01 -4.96 -10.61
CA PHE A 103 -18.24 -5.53 -11.16
C PHE A 103 -19.47 -4.59 -11.07
N GLY A 104 -19.25 -3.27 -11.07
CA GLY A 104 -20.30 -2.26 -10.98
C GLY A 104 -20.89 -2.06 -9.57
N VAL A 105 -20.26 -2.59 -8.53
CA VAL A 105 -20.68 -2.42 -7.13
C VAL A 105 -19.54 -1.89 -6.26
N ARG A 106 -19.88 -1.43 -5.04
CA ARG A 106 -18.88 -1.13 -4.01
C ARG A 106 -18.06 -2.38 -3.72
N ALA A 107 -16.76 -2.21 -3.61
CA ALA A 107 -15.81 -3.30 -3.49
C ALA A 107 -14.68 -2.89 -2.55
N GLY A 108 -13.68 -3.72 -2.26
CA GLY A 108 -12.83 -3.47 -1.10
C GLY A 108 -11.59 -4.35 -0.98
N ILE A 109 -11.08 -4.46 0.25
CA ILE A 109 -10.01 -5.39 0.57
C ILE A 109 -10.59 -6.79 0.71
N GLY A 110 -9.93 -7.77 0.09
CA GLY A 110 -10.22 -9.19 0.30
C GLY A 110 -8.94 -9.96 0.58
N THR A 111 -9.04 -11.05 1.34
CA THR A 111 -7.91 -11.95 1.59
C THR A 111 -8.32 -13.41 1.54
N ALA A 112 -7.39 -14.26 1.11
CA ALA A 112 -7.56 -15.71 1.18
C ALA A 112 -6.20 -16.38 1.32
N SER A 113 -6.18 -17.55 1.94
CA SER A 113 -4.97 -18.38 1.97
C SER A 113 -5.28 -19.85 1.76
N ARG A 114 -4.26 -20.60 1.33
CA ARG A 114 -4.29 -22.06 1.18
C ARG A 114 -2.94 -22.64 1.59
N ARG A 115 -2.98 -23.81 2.24
CA ARG A 115 -1.78 -24.61 2.49
C ARG A 115 -1.51 -25.51 1.30
N VAL A 116 -0.26 -25.52 0.84
CA VAL A 116 0.20 -26.31 -0.31
C VAL A 116 1.62 -26.79 -0.01
N ASP A 117 1.88 -28.09 -0.15
CA ASP A 117 3.20 -28.73 -0.09
C ASP A 117 4.26 -28.05 0.79
N GLY A 118 4.08 -28.12 2.11
CA GLY A 118 5.07 -27.61 3.07
C GLY A 118 5.04 -26.09 3.30
N GLY A 119 4.15 -25.35 2.61
CA GLY A 119 4.01 -23.90 2.75
C GLY A 119 2.56 -23.41 2.80
N THR A 120 2.40 -22.09 2.90
CA THR A 120 1.11 -21.40 2.81
C THR A 120 1.21 -20.30 1.76
N VAL A 121 0.24 -20.26 0.84
CA VAL A 121 0.06 -19.16 -0.10
C VAL A 121 -1.03 -18.25 0.45
N GLY A 122 -0.70 -16.98 0.69
CA GLY A 122 -1.64 -15.93 1.06
C GLY A 122 -1.82 -14.95 -0.10
N VAL A 123 -3.04 -14.44 -0.26
CA VAL A 123 -3.40 -13.47 -1.28
C VAL A 123 -4.18 -12.36 -0.60
N LEU A 124 -3.81 -11.11 -0.86
CA LEU A 124 -4.60 -9.92 -0.55
C LEU A 124 -4.95 -9.23 -1.87
N VAL A 125 -6.20 -8.82 -2.02
CA VAL A 125 -6.70 -8.09 -3.18
C VAL A 125 -7.30 -6.76 -2.75
N ALA A 126 -7.14 -5.75 -3.60
CA ALA A 126 -7.91 -4.52 -3.60
C ALA A 126 -8.75 -4.54 -4.89
N ALA A 127 -10.01 -4.94 -4.78
CA ALA A 127 -10.90 -5.13 -5.91
C ALA A 127 -12.30 -4.70 -5.53
#